data_AF-A0A7Y5RV79-F1
#
_entry.id   AF-A0A7Y5RV79-F1
#
_cell.length_a   1.000
_cell.length_b   1.000
_cell.length_c   1.000
_cell.angle_alpha   90.00
_cell.angle_beta   90.00
_cell.angle_gamma   90.00
#
_symmetry.space_group_name_H-M   'P 1'
#
loop_
_entity.id
_entity.type
_entity.pdbx_description
1 polymer ?
#
loop_
_entity_poly.entity_id
_entity_poly.type
_entity_poly.pdbx_seq_one_letter_code
_entity_poly.pdbx_strand_id
1 'polypeptide(L)'
;MYRRGIPCVTAVVCANLALTTSASALHHLMQIEQVIGGVNGDMTAQAIQLRMRASSQQIQLNMARLVVRDAAGLNPIILYDFTTADNGLPNGATGDRILVCSANFVNYTSPGVGADFIMTNLIPPSYMAAGTLTFENDTGSPPASILWRISWGGSAYTGPTTGSTFNDADGNFGPALLFAMPTGGLQAIRFTGSATAPSTTNQANYVLTTGTVTWTNNARVGHTLRNATCGCAGDVNRDGFVDGGDVAEMLRCRASGHAGAFDCACADFNANGSFDATDVSQFVDELLGVGDPDTACP
;
A
#
# COMPACT_ATOMS: atom_id res chain seq x y z
N MET A 1 -47.25 -67.87 42.26
CA MET A 1 -47.82 -67.75 40.91
C MET A 1 -48.41 -66.35 40.75
N TYR A 2 -48.11 -65.69 39.61
CA TYR A 2 -48.66 -64.43 39.07
C TYR A 2 -48.48 -63.13 39.91
N ARG A 3 -47.35 -62.42 39.78
CA ARG A 3 -47.04 -61.35 38.78
C ARG A 3 -48.11 -60.26 38.66
N ARG A 4 -47.85 -59.12 39.31
CA ARG A 4 -48.37 -57.78 38.99
C ARG A 4 -47.24 -56.94 38.37
N GLY A 5 -47.56 -56.14 37.35
CA GLY A 5 -46.70 -55.03 36.90
C GLY A 5 -46.69 -54.80 35.38
N ILE A 6 -47.56 -53.90 34.92
CA ILE A 6 -47.57 -53.20 33.61
C ILE A 6 -47.75 -51.70 33.98
N PRO A 7 -47.30 -50.66 33.25
CA PRO A 7 -46.37 -50.55 32.09
C PRO A 7 -45.28 -49.45 32.24
N CYS A 8 -44.40 -49.38 31.22
CA CYS A 8 -43.93 -48.17 30.52
C CYS A 8 -43.50 -46.93 31.31
N VAL A 9 -42.18 -46.67 31.35
CA VAL A 9 -41.63 -45.36 30.98
C VAL A 9 -40.35 -45.59 30.17
N THR A 10 -40.44 -45.33 28.87
CA THR A 10 -39.31 -45.30 27.95
C THR A 10 -38.48 -44.04 28.22
N ALA A 11 -37.36 -44.16 28.93
CA ALA A 11 -36.39 -43.07 29.04
C ALA A 11 -35.52 -43.04 27.78
N VAL A 12 -35.99 -42.36 26.73
CA VAL A 12 -35.13 -41.93 25.62
C VAL A 12 -34.26 -40.80 26.16
N VAL A 13 -33.03 -41.13 26.57
CA VAL A 13 -31.99 -40.13 26.81
C VAL A 13 -31.59 -39.62 25.44
N CYS A 14 -32.16 -38.47 25.04
CA CYS A 14 -31.68 -37.67 23.92
C CYS A 14 -30.23 -37.26 24.21
N ALA A 15 -29.27 -38.07 23.72
CA ALA A 15 -27.91 -37.63 23.52
C ALA A 15 -27.91 -36.60 22.37
N ASN A 16 -28.32 -35.37 22.68
CA ASN A 16 -27.96 -34.20 21.91
C ASN A 16 -26.46 -33.97 22.16
N LEU A 17 -25.61 -34.76 21.50
CA LEU A 17 -24.26 -34.30 21.22
C LEU A 17 -24.44 -33.07 20.35
N ALA A 18 -24.23 -31.91 20.97
CA ALA A 18 -24.10 -30.64 20.28
C ALA A 18 -23.02 -30.80 19.21
N LEU A 19 -23.45 -31.05 17.97
CA LEU A 19 -22.72 -30.63 16.80
C LEU A 19 -22.73 -29.10 16.87
N THR A 20 -21.86 -28.53 17.71
CA THR A 20 -21.47 -27.14 17.54
C THR A 20 -20.81 -27.11 16.17
N THR A 21 -21.56 -26.68 15.15
CA THR A 21 -20.91 -26.16 13.96
C THR A 21 -19.96 -25.10 14.47
N SER A 22 -18.66 -25.26 14.19
CA SER A 22 -17.72 -24.17 14.42
C SER A 22 -18.33 -22.97 13.71
N ALA A 23 -18.79 -21.98 14.47
CA ALA A 23 -19.10 -20.69 13.91
C ALA A 23 -17.76 -20.18 13.37
N SER A 24 -17.51 -20.41 12.09
CA SER A 24 -16.42 -19.80 11.37
C SER A 24 -16.74 -18.32 11.34
N ALA A 25 -16.39 -17.61 12.39
CA ALA A 25 -16.39 -16.17 12.36
C ALA A 25 -15.45 -15.76 11.23
N LEU A 26 -16.01 -15.09 10.23
CA LEU A 26 -15.28 -14.55 9.08
C LEU A 26 -14.40 -13.41 9.61
N HIS A 27 -13.18 -13.76 10.03
CA HIS A 27 -12.18 -12.79 10.44
C HIS A 27 -11.29 -12.50 9.24
N HIS A 28 -11.14 -11.23 8.87
CA HIS A 28 -10.11 -10.82 7.90
C HIS A 28 -8.77 -10.74 8.62
N LEU A 29 -8.11 -11.88 8.72
CA LEU A 29 -6.78 -12.02 9.30
C LEU A 29 -5.75 -11.57 8.26
N MET A 30 -5.66 -10.26 8.07
CA MET A 30 -4.72 -9.59 7.19
C MET A 30 -3.85 -8.62 7.99
N GLN A 31 -2.62 -8.43 7.54
CA GLN A 31 -1.74 -7.37 8.02
C GLN A 31 -1.36 -6.42 6.89
N ILE A 32 -1.15 -5.16 7.23
CA ILE A 32 -0.49 -4.21 6.33
C ILE A 32 1.01 -4.54 6.37
N GLU A 33 1.53 -5.26 5.39
CA GLU A 33 2.94 -5.67 5.42
C GLU A 33 3.87 -4.55 4.99
N GLN A 34 3.52 -3.77 3.96
CA GLN A 34 4.40 -2.74 3.42
C GLN A 34 3.62 -1.54 2.90
N VAL A 35 4.13 -0.32 3.10
CA VAL A 35 3.49 0.93 2.64
C VAL A 35 4.54 1.93 2.18
N ILE A 36 4.28 2.61 1.07
CA ILE A 36 5.03 3.77 0.57
C ILE A 36 4.07 4.87 0.12
N GLY A 37 4.35 6.11 0.50
CA GLY A 37 3.51 7.27 0.17
C GLY A 37 3.93 8.01 -1.10
N GLY A 38 5.06 7.66 -1.69
CA GLY A 38 5.56 8.23 -2.94
C GLY A 38 6.89 7.58 -3.34
N VAL A 39 7.24 7.64 -4.62
CA VAL A 39 8.54 7.17 -5.12
C VAL A 39 9.33 8.37 -5.64
N ASN A 40 10.54 8.59 -5.12
CA ASN A 40 11.43 9.67 -5.55
C ASN A 40 10.78 11.06 -5.57
N GLY A 41 9.89 11.31 -4.62
CA GLY A 41 9.15 12.56 -4.48
C GLY A 41 7.80 12.57 -5.18
N ASP A 42 7.54 11.64 -6.10
CA ASP A 42 6.22 11.50 -6.71
C ASP A 42 5.24 10.84 -5.74
N MET A 43 4.49 11.68 -5.04
CA MET A 43 3.41 11.25 -4.16
C MET A 43 2.19 10.70 -4.92
N THR A 44 2.18 10.71 -6.25
CA THR A 44 1.16 10.01 -7.04
C THR A 44 1.49 8.53 -7.26
N ALA A 45 2.74 8.10 -7.00
CA ALA A 45 3.18 6.71 -7.04
C ALA A 45 3.16 6.08 -5.64
N GLN A 46 2.03 5.48 -5.26
CA GLN A 46 1.81 4.94 -3.92
C GLN A 46 1.56 3.43 -3.98
N ALA A 47 1.93 2.70 -2.92
CA ALA A 47 1.62 1.28 -2.81
C ALA A 47 1.41 0.84 -1.36
N ILE A 48 0.47 -0.10 -1.20
CA ILE A 48 0.14 -0.81 0.02
C ILE A 48 0.14 -2.30 -0.29
N GLN A 49 0.91 -3.07 0.47
CA GLN A 49 0.92 -4.52 0.39
C GLN A 49 0.28 -5.10 1.64
N LEU A 50 -0.79 -5.84 1.44
CA LEU A 50 -1.38 -6.67 2.48
C LEU A 50 -0.74 -8.05 2.47
N ARG A 51 -0.74 -8.71 3.63
CA ARG A 51 -0.31 -10.10 3.77
C ARG A 51 -1.29 -10.90 4.60
N MET A 52 -1.60 -12.11 4.15
CA MET A 52 -2.54 -13.01 4.82
C MET A 52 -1.88 -13.62 6.06
N ARG A 53 -2.55 -13.54 7.21
CA ARG A 53 -2.08 -14.16 8.46
C ARG A 53 -2.52 -15.60 8.63
N ALA A 54 -3.59 -15.98 7.94
CA ALA A 54 -4.10 -17.34 7.85
C ALA A 54 -4.36 -17.69 6.38
N SER A 55 -4.66 -18.95 6.08
CA SER A 55 -5.07 -19.33 4.73
C SER A 55 -6.51 -18.90 4.44
N SER A 56 -6.84 -18.82 3.15
CA SER A 56 -8.17 -18.55 2.60
C SER A 56 -8.74 -17.16 2.89
N GLN A 57 -7.89 -16.20 3.26
CA GLN A 57 -8.31 -14.83 3.60
C GLN A 57 -8.74 -14.01 2.37
N GLN A 58 -8.26 -14.36 1.19
CA GLN A 58 -8.64 -13.71 -0.07
C GLN A 58 -10.14 -13.86 -0.38
N ILE A 59 -10.78 -14.93 0.08
CA ILE A 59 -12.21 -15.20 -0.17
C ILE A 59 -13.10 -14.24 0.64
N GLN A 60 -12.55 -13.65 1.70
CA GLN A 60 -13.27 -12.74 2.59
C GLN A 60 -12.90 -11.29 2.31
N LEU A 61 -12.00 -11.00 1.36
CA LEU A 61 -11.50 -9.64 1.17
C LEU A 61 -12.61 -8.65 0.83
N ASN A 62 -13.70 -9.12 0.21
CA ASN A 62 -14.84 -8.31 -0.20
C ASN A 62 -15.71 -7.73 0.93
N MET A 63 -15.33 -7.91 2.19
CA MET A 63 -15.96 -7.24 3.33
C MET A 63 -14.98 -6.35 4.07
N ALA A 64 -13.95 -5.86 3.37
CA ALA A 64 -12.92 -5.01 3.94
C ALA A 64 -12.67 -3.77 3.09
N ARG A 65 -11.93 -2.82 3.66
CA ARG A 65 -11.48 -1.61 2.97
C ARG A 65 -10.18 -1.07 3.54
N LEU A 66 -9.49 -0.26 2.74
CA LEU A 66 -8.32 0.52 3.15
C LEU A 66 -8.70 1.98 3.34
N VAL A 67 -8.42 2.53 4.51
CA VAL A 67 -8.79 3.90 4.87
C VAL A 67 -7.58 4.63 5.43
N VAL A 68 -7.32 5.83 4.93
CA VAL A 68 -6.32 6.75 5.48
C VAL A 68 -6.98 7.92 6.21
N ARG A 69 -6.32 8.44 7.24
CA ARG A 69 -6.76 9.58 8.05
C ARG A 69 -5.60 10.51 8.34
N ASP A 70 -5.95 11.75 8.66
CA ASP A 70 -4.98 12.80 8.99
C ASP A 70 -4.27 12.57 10.33
N ALA A 71 -3.41 13.53 10.72
CA ALA A 71 -2.63 13.52 11.94
C ALA A 71 -3.48 13.40 13.23
N ALA A 72 -4.73 13.87 13.23
CA ALA A 72 -5.65 13.76 14.35
C ALA A 72 -6.48 12.46 14.31
N GLY A 73 -6.26 11.60 13.31
CA GLY A 73 -7.11 10.43 13.06
C GLY A 73 -8.52 10.83 12.61
N LEU A 74 -8.68 12.01 12.00
CA LEU A 74 -9.92 12.52 11.45
C LEU A 74 -9.89 12.44 9.90
N ASN A 75 -10.97 12.92 9.26
CA ASN A 75 -11.06 13.06 7.80
C ASN A 75 -10.71 11.78 7.02
N PRO A 76 -11.54 10.72 7.14
CA PRO A 76 -11.26 9.45 6.49
C PRO A 76 -11.36 9.56 4.96
N ILE A 77 -10.38 8.97 4.27
CA ILE A 77 -10.39 8.77 2.81
C ILE A 77 -10.24 7.28 2.54
N ILE A 78 -11.21 6.70 1.84
CA ILE A 78 -11.14 5.31 1.40
C ILE A 78 -10.22 5.24 0.18
N LEU A 79 -9.06 4.58 0.35
CA LEU A 79 -8.09 4.39 -0.72
C LEU A 79 -8.53 3.30 -1.69
N TYR A 80 -9.16 2.26 -1.14
CA TYR A 80 -9.77 1.19 -1.91
C TYR A 80 -10.85 0.50 -1.07
N ASP A 81 -11.98 0.23 -1.72
CA ASP A 81 -13.07 -0.54 -1.15
C ASP A 81 -13.12 -1.91 -1.84
N PHE A 82 -13.01 -2.98 -1.07
CA PHE A 82 -12.98 -4.32 -1.64
C PHE A 82 -14.37 -4.91 -1.86
N THR A 83 -15.48 -4.22 -1.55
CA THR A 83 -16.84 -4.78 -1.75
C THR A 83 -17.05 -5.37 -3.14
N THR A 84 -16.47 -4.73 -4.16
CA THR A 84 -16.55 -5.15 -5.57
C THR A 84 -15.31 -5.91 -6.04
N ALA A 85 -14.38 -6.26 -5.15
CA ALA A 85 -13.23 -7.07 -5.50
C ALA A 85 -13.74 -8.44 -5.98
N ASP A 86 -13.48 -8.74 -7.25
CA ASP A 86 -13.71 -10.07 -7.78
C ASP A 86 -12.89 -11.07 -6.97
N ASN A 87 -13.47 -12.24 -6.68
CA ASN A 87 -12.80 -13.38 -6.01
C ASN A 87 -11.65 -13.97 -6.85
N GLY A 88 -11.12 -13.24 -7.83
CA GLY A 88 -10.11 -13.64 -8.79
C GLY A 88 -8.67 -13.64 -8.26
N LEU A 89 -8.46 -13.47 -6.95
CA LEU A 89 -7.16 -13.65 -6.31
C LEU A 89 -6.79 -15.15 -6.28
N PRO A 90 -5.84 -15.63 -7.10
CA PRO A 90 -5.59 -17.06 -7.27
C PRO A 90 -4.95 -17.73 -6.06
N ASN A 91 -4.26 -16.97 -5.19
CA ASN A 91 -3.45 -17.49 -4.12
C ASN A 91 -3.98 -17.06 -2.75
N GLY A 92 -4.00 -18.02 -1.81
CA GLY A 92 -4.63 -17.87 -0.51
C GLY A 92 -3.94 -18.59 0.63
N ALA A 93 -2.68 -18.97 0.47
CA ALA A 93 -1.90 -19.54 1.57
C ALA A 93 -1.54 -18.47 2.60
N THR A 94 -1.30 -18.88 3.84
CA THR A 94 -0.74 -17.99 4.85
C THR A 94 0.54 -17.34 4.32
N GLY A 95 0.61 -16.02 4.40
CA GLY A 95 1.73 -15.23 3.92
C GLY A 95 1.66 -14.82 2.45
N ASP A 96 0.67 -15.28 1.68
CA ASP A 96 0.37 -14.71 0.37
C ASP A 96 0.00 -13.22 0.52
N ARG A 97 0.24 -12.47 -0.55
CA ARG A 97 0.16 -11.00 -0.55
C ARG A 97 -0.92 -10.51 -1.47
N ILE A 98 -1.35 -9.29 -1.23
CA ILE A 98 -2.22 -8.53 -2.13
C ILE A 98 -1.58 -7.16 -2.26
N LEU A 99 -1.38 -6.72 -3.50
CA LEU A 99 -0.79 -5.43 -3.84
C LEU A 99 -1.86 -4.47 -4.32
N VAL A 100 -2.05 -3.39 -3.55
CA VAL A 100 -2.89 -2.26 -3.91
C VAL A 100 -1.98 -1.08 -4.20
N CYS A 101 -1.95 -0.56 -5.42
CA CYS A 101 -1.10 0.58 -5.76
C CYS A 101 -1.85 1.64 -6.58
N SER A 102 -1.29 2.83 -6.67
CA SER A 102 -1.77 3.83 -7.61
C SER A 102 -1.46 3.41 -9.04
N ALA A 103 -2.17 4.00 -10.02
CA ALA A 103 -1.91 3.75 -11.43
C ALA A 103 -0.47 4.11 -11.84
N ASN A 104 0.08 5.19 -11.27
CA ASN A 104 1.42 5.67 -11.61
C ASN A 104 2.55 4.80 -11.02
N PHE A 105 2.26 3.90 -10.09
CA PHE A 105 3.27 3.05 -9.46
C PHE A 105 3.96 2.09 -10.45
N VAL A 106 3.29 1.71 -11.54
CA VAL A 106 3.85 0.86 -12.61
C VAL A 106 5.14 1.44 -13.21
N ASN A 107 5.21 2.76 -13.27
CA ASN A 107 6.32 3.50 -13.85
C ASN A 107 7.62 3.37 -13.05
N TYR A 108 7.51 3.00 -11.77
CA TYR A 108 8.61 2.90 -10.82
C TYR A 108 9.03 1.48 -10.50
N THR A 109 8.56 0.49 -11.26
CA THR A 109 8.86 -0.92 -11.01
C THR A 109 9.50 -1.58 -12.21
N SER A 110 10.31 -2.61 -11.94
CA SER A 110 10.83 -3.53 -12.97
C SER A 110 10.74 -4.98 -12.47
N PRO A 111 10.08 -5.89 -13.21
CA PRO A 111 9.18 -5.57 -14.33
C PRO A 111 8.03 -4.67 -13.86
N GLY A 112 7.37 -3.98 -14.80
CA GLY A 112 6.22 -3.13 -14.49
C GLY A 112 5.18 -3.87 -13.65
N VAL A 113 4.64 -3.18 -12.63
CA VAL A 113 3.72 -3.78 -11.66
C VAL A 113 2.44 -4.28 -12.31
N GLY A 114 2.10 -5.54 -12.05
CA GLY A 114 0.73 -6.04 -12.23
C GLY A 114 0.04 -5.99 -10.87
N ALA A 115 -0.55 -4.85 -10.52
CA ALA A 115 -1.25 -4.69 -9.26
C ALA A 115 -2.46 -5.63 -9.16
N ASP A 116 -2.78 -6.11 -7.97
CA ASP A 116 -4.04 -6.83 -7.75
C ASP A 116 -5.22 -5.85 -7.77
N PHE A 117 -5.02 -4.65 -7.21
CA PHE A 117 -6.01 -3.59 -7.18
C PHE A 117 -5.37 -2.21 -7.42
N ILE A 118 -6.10 -1.34 -8.10
CA ILE A 118 -5.71 0.06 -8.32
C ILE A 118 -6.45 0.95 -7.32
N MET A 119 -5.72 1.77 -6.57
CA MET A 119 -6.29 2.73 -5.62
C MET A 119 -7.31 3.65 -6.31
N THR A 120 -8.47 3.84 -5.68
CA THR A 120 -9.51 4.78 -6.15
C THR A 120 -9.23 6.21 -5.67
N ASN A 121 -8.60 6.35 -4.51
CA ASN A 121 -8.07 7.61 -4.00
C ASN A 121 -6.63 7.40 -3.50
N LEU A 122 -5.83 8.46 -3.55
CA LEU A 122 -4.47 8.47 -3.03
C LEU A 122 -4.45 8.97 -1.58
N ILE A 123 -3.41 8.59 -0.85
CA ILE A 123 -3.06 9.25 0.42
C ILE A 123 -2.76 10.72 0.09
N PRO A 124 -3.46 11.69 0.71
CA PRO A 124 -3.20 13.10 0.45
C PRO A 124 -1.78 13.50 0.87
N PRO A 125 -1.11 14.41 0.14
CA PRO A 125 0.17 14.98 0.57
C PRO A 125 0.16 15.54 1.99
N SER A 126 -0.95 16.14 2.42
CA SER A 126 -1.11 16.69 3.78
C SER A 126 -1.07 15.63 4.89
N TYR A 127 -1.26 14.33 4.56
CA TYR A 127 -1.24 13.23 5.53
C TYR A 127 0.14 12.57 5.61
N MET A 128 1.09 12.92 4.72
CA MET A 128 2.40 12.25 4.66
C MET A 128 3.27 12.56 5.88
N ALA A 129 3.18 13.76 6.43
CA ALA A 129 3.94 14.16 7.62
C ALA A 129 3.49 13.40 8.88
N ALA A 130 2.18 13.24 9.07
CA ALA A 130 1.57 12.48 10.16
C ALA A 130 0.17 12.00 9.76
N GLY A 131 -0.16 10.76 10.10
CA GLY A 131 -1.42 10.14 9.72
C GLY A 131 -1.52 8.68 10.14
N THR A 132 -2.61 8.04 9.76
CA THR A 132 -2.83 6.60 9.97
C THR A 132 -3.48 5.95 8.77
N LEU A 133 -3.05 4.72 8.48
CA LEU A 133 -3.65 3.81 7.50
C LEU A 133 -4.20 2.61 8.25
N THR A 134 -5.45 2.26 7.95
CA THR A 134 -6.17 1.16 8.58
C THR A 134 -6.75 0.21 7.55
N PHE A 135 -6.66 -1.08 7.86
CA PHE A 135 -7.46 -2.12 7.23
C PHE A 135 -8.67 -2.38 8.13
N GLU A 136 -9.86 -2.16 7.60
CA GLU A 136 -11.11 -2.19 8.36
C GLU A 136 -12.09 -3.18 7.75
N ASN A 137 -13.04 -3.66 8.56
CA ASN A 137 -14.27 -4.23 8.02
C ASN A 137 -15.01 -3.16 7.19
N ASP A 138 -15.65 -3.57 6.12
CA ASP A 138 -16.52 -2.72 5.33
C ASP A 138 -17.97 -2.81 5.84
N THR A 139 -18.17 -2.30 7.05
CA THR A 139 -19.50 -2.19 7.67
C THR A 139 -19.77 -0.75 8.06
N GLY A 140 -20.75 -0.12 7.39
CA GLY A 140 -21.16 1.26 7.67
C GLY A 140 -20.07 2.31 7.38
N SER A 141 -20.26 3.52 7.90
CA SER A 141 -19.31 4.62 7.71
C SER A 141 -18.02 4.43 8.52
N PRO A 142 -16.84 4.85 8.00
CA PRO A 142 -15.59 4.80 8.76
C PRO A 142 -15.59 5.68 10.03
N PRO A 143 -14.85 5.30 11.10
CA PRO A 143 -14.16 4.02 11.26
C PRO A 143 -15.13 2.87 11.55
N ALA A 144 -14.97 1.78 10.81
CA ALA A 144 -15.57 0.50 11.18
C ALA A 144 -14.62 -0.25 12.14
N SER A 145 -14.87 -1.53 12.37
CA SER A 145 -13.95 -2.37 13.14
C SER A 145 -12.56 -2.37 12.47
N ILE A 146 -11.58 -1.75 13.14
CA ILE A 146 -10.20 -1.65 12.67
C ILE A 146 -9.51 -2.96 12.95
N LEU A 147 -9.16 -3.67 11.88
CA LEU A 147 -8.51 -4.98 11.96
C LEU A 147 -7.00 -4.89 11.90
N TRP A 148 -6.44 -3.85 11.29
CA TRP A 148 -5.01 -3.58 11.34
C TRP A 148 -4.76 -2.09 11.20
N ARG A 149 -3.71 -1.57 11.85
CA ARG A 149 -3.37 -0.15 11.80
C ARG A 149 -1.86 0.05 11.73
N ILE A 150 -1.47 1.03 10.92
CA ILE A 150 -0.16 1.69 10.99
C ILE A 150 -0.37 3.19 11.12
N SER A 151 0.37 3.83 12.03
CA SER A 151 0.36 5.28 12.24
C SER A 151 1.79 5.81 12.22
N TRP A 152 1.99 7.04 11.73
CA TRP A 152 3.31 7.65 11.52
C TRP A 152 3.32 9.13 11.89
N GLY A 153 4.52 9.72 11.96
CA GLY A 153 4.74 11.12 12.34
C GLY A 153 5.01 11.35 13.83
N GLY A 154 5.24 10.28 14.60
CA GLY A 154 5.65 10.33 16.00
C GLY A 154 4.64 11.09 16.86
N SER A 155 5.11 12.09 17.60
CA SER A 155 4.24 12.93 18.44
C SER A 155 3.31 13.86 17.65
N ALA A 156 3.52 14.05 16.34
CA ALA A 156 2.61 14.82 15.50
C ALA A 156 1.31 14.04 15.22
N TYR A 157 1.33 12.71 15.31
CA TYR A 157 0.11 11.92 15.30
C TYR A 157 -0.54 11.94 16.68
N THR A 158 -1.76 12.46 16.73
CA THR A 158 -2.57 12.61 17.96
C THR A 158 -3.86 11.81 17.91
N GLY A 159 -4.10 11.08 16.81
CA GLY A 159 -5.29 10.27 16.62
C GLY A 159 -5.32 8.99 17.45
N PRO A 160 -6.44 8.25 17.42
CA PRO A 160 -6.58 6.99 18.15
C PRO A 160 -5.58 5.93 17.68
N THR A 161 -5.16 5.05 18.60
CA THR A 161 -4.32 3.88 18.30
C THR A 161 -5.02 2.55 18.55
N THR A 162 -6.24 2.57 19.08
CA THR A 162 -7.02 1.37 19.40
C THR A 162 -7.71 0.75 18.18
N GLY A 163 -7.88 -0.56 18.18
CA GLY A 163 -8.63 -1.33 17.19
C GLY A 163 -9.08 -2.68 17.75
N SER A 164 -9.30 -3.65 16.87
CA SER A 164 -9.76 -4.99 17.23
C SER A 164 -8.64 -5.86 17.80
N THR A 165 -9.01 -6.75 18.72
CA THR A 165 -8.11 -7.78 19.28
C THR A 165 -7.96 -9.03 18.40
N PHE A 166 -8.58 -9.08 17.21
CA PHE A 166 -8.46 -10.26 16.32
C PHE A 166 -7.07 -10.40 15.70
N ASN A 167 -6.42 -9.28 15.42
CA ASN A 167 -5.11 -9.22 14.77
C ASN A 167 -4.02 -8.58 15.63
N ASP A 168 -4.39 -8.10 16.80
CA ASP A 168 -3.53 -7.44 17.76
C ASP A 168 -3.86 -8.00 19.15
N ALA A 169 -2.83 -8.26 19.96
CA ALA A 169 -3.01 -9.01 21.21
C ALA A 169 -3.86 -8.26 22.26
N ASP A 170 -3.80 -6.93 22.26
CA ASP A 170 -4.51 -6.08 23.24
C ASP A 170 -5.40 -5.01 22.57
N GLY A 171 -5.43 -4.97 21.24
CA GLY A 171 -6.19 -4.01 20.46
C GLY A 171 -5.55 -2.63 20.43
N ASN A 172 -4.25 -2.49 20.73
CA ASN A 172 -3.54 -1.23 20.74
C ASN A 172 -2.31 -1.25 19.82
N PHE A 173 -2.43 -0.60 18.68
CA PHE A 173 -1.35 -0.52 17.68
C PHE A 173 -0.30 0.55 17.99
N GLY A 174 -0.49 1.36 19.03
CA GLY A 174 0.37 2.49 19.37
C GLY A 174 1.66 2.08 20.08
N PRO A 175 2.67 2.96 20.18
CA PRO A 175 2.71 4.32 19.62
C PRO A 175 2.96 4.34 18.10
N ALA A 176 2.69 5.49 17.47
CA ALA A 176 2.99 5.74 16.06
C ALA A 176 4.49 5.67 15.77
N LEU A 177 4.85 5.40 14.51
CA LEU A 177 6.22 5.46 14.02
C LEU A 177 6.78 6.87 14.12
N LEU A 178 8.04 7.00 14.54
CA LEU A 178 8.67 8.29 14.80
C LEU A 178 8.93 9.15 13.54
N PHE A 179 8.89 8.54 12.36
CA PHE A 179 9.19 9.20 11.10
C PHE A 179 7.93 9.35 10.24
N ALA A 180 7.98 10.26 9.26
CA ALA A 180 6.90 10.50 8.29
C ALA A 180 6.78 9.34 7.29
N MET A 181 5.68 9.30 6.54
CA MET A 181 5.53 8.35 5.43
C MET A 181 6.65 8.56 4.40
N PRO A 182 7.39 7.51 3.97
CA PRO A 182 8.43 7.67 2.96
C PRO A 182 7.84 8.04 1.60
N THR A 183 8.38 9.11 1.01
CA THR A 183 8.00 9.60 -0.33
C THR A 183 9.21 9.83 -1.24
N GLY A 184 10.40 10.06 -0.67
CA GLY A 184 11.55 10.60 -1.41
C GLY A 184 12.51 9.58 -2.02
N GLY A 185 12.27 8.28 -1.90
CA GLY A 185 13.22 7.27 -2.36
C GLY A 185 12.59 5.93 -2.67
N LEU A 186 13.40 4.87 -2.65
CA LEU A 186 12.99 3.50 -2.96
C LEU A 186 12.74 2.64 -1.70
N GLN A 187 12.64 3.28 -0.54
CA GLN A 187 12.40 2.65 0.75
C GLN A 187 10.92 2.71 1.12
N ALA A 188 10.43 1.71 1.85
CA ALA A 188 9.06 1.64 2.32
C ALA A 188 9.04 1.34 3.82
N ILE A 189 7.90 1.59 4.47
CA ILE A 189 7.65 1.07 5.81
C ILE A 189 7.27 -0.40 5.67
N ARG A 190 7.89 -1.29 6.47
CA ARG A 190 7.66 -2.73 6.40
C ARG A 190 7.51 -3.39 7.77
N PHE A 191 6.51 -4.26 7.89
CA PHE A 191 6.29 -5.13 9.03
C PHE A 191 7.37 -6.22 9.10
N THR A 192 7.98 -6.41 10.27
CA THR A 192 9.12 -7.32 10.46
C THR A 192 8.73 -8.70 10.99
N GLY A 193 7.50 -8.86 11.49
CA GLY A 193 7.02 -10.13 12.02
C GLY A 193 6.73 -11.18 10.94
N SER A 194 6.53 -12.42 11.39
CA SER A 194 6.04 -13.50 10.51
C SER A 194 4.63 -13.21 10.00
N ALA A 195 4.15 -13.96 9.00
CA ALA A 195 2.78 -13.85 8.54
C ALA A 195 1.76 -14.08 9.67
N THR A 196 2.04 -14.98 10.60
CA THR A 196 1.12 -15.36 11.67
C THR A 196 1.22 -14.43 12.89
N ALA A 197 2.24 -13.57 12.96
CA ALA A 197 2.44 -12.70 14.10
C ALA A 197 1.25 -11.73 14.26
N PRO A 198 0.69 -11.57 15.47
CA PRO A 198 -0.18 -10.45 15.75
C PRO A 198 0.64 -9.16 15.80
N SER A 199 -0.03 -8.03 15.67
CA SER A 199 0.52 -6.73 16.03
C SER A 199 0.74 -6.64 17.56
N THR A 200 1.71 -5.83 17.96
CA THR A 200 1.95 -5.41 19.34
C THR A 200 2.02 -3.89 19.44
N THR A 201 2.91 -3.24 18.70
CA THR A 201 2.99 -1.77 18.59
C THR A 201 3.60 -1.41 17.23
N ASN A 202 3.19 -0.31 16.61
CA ASN A 202 3.77 0.08 15.32
C ASN A 202 5.29 0.25 15.42
N GLN A 203 5.79 0.89 16.48
CA GLN A 203 7.23 1.10 16.69
C GLN A 203 8.04 -0.20 16.82
N ALA A 204 7.50 -1.25 17.44
CA ALA A 204 8.19 -2.54 17.54
C ALA A 204 8.06 -3.38 16.27
N ASN A 205 6.96 -3.21 15.52
CA ASN A 205 6.61 -4.10 14.43
C ASN A 205 7.05 -3.62 13.05
N TYR A 206 7.28 -2.33 12.88
CA TYR A 206 7.61 -1.74 11.59
C TYR A 206 8.96 -1.05 11.60
N VAL A 207 9.64 -1.15 10.46
CA VAL A 207 10.88 -0.45 10.18
C VAL A 207 10.81 0.22 8.82
N LEU A 208 11.63 1.26 8.62
CA LEU A 208 11.95 1.70 7.27
C LEU A 208 12.91 0.67 6.65
N THR A 209 12.59 0.14 5.47
CA THR A 209 13.45 -0.83 4.79
C THR A 209 14.81 -0.22 4.45
N THR A 210 15.86 -1.04 4.45
CA THR A 210 17.17 -0.65 3.93
C THR A 210 17.22 -0.90 2.42
N GLY A 211 17.54 0.14 1.64
CA GLY A 211 17.67 0.04 0.19
C GLY A 211 16.33 -0.12 -0.55
N THR A 212 16.44 -0.56 -1.81
CA THR A 212 15.33 -0.70 -2.75
C THR A 212 14.38 -1.83 -2.35
N VAL A 213 13.08 -1.54 -2.29
CA VAL A 213 12.07 -2.54 -1.96
C VAL A 213 11.55 -3.31 -3.16
N THR A 214 11.18 -4.56 -2.92
CA THR A 214 10.41 -5.42 -3.84
C THR A 214 8.99 -5.56 -3.31
N TRP A 215 8.03 -5.38 -4.22
CA TRP A 215 6.61 -5.60 -4.01
C TRP A 215 6.19 -6.93 -4.63
N THR A 216 5.17 -7.57 -4.10
CA THR A 216 4.72 -8.87 -4.59
C THR A 216 3.20 -8.87 -4.66
N ASN A 217 2.67 -9.10 -5.86
CA ASN A 217 1.23 -9.26 -6.06
C ASN A 217 0.75 -10.66 -5.65
N ASN A 218 -0.56 -10.89 -5.71
CA ASN A 218 -1.14 -12.16 -5.32
C ASN A 218 -0.72 -13.31 -6.25
N ALA A 219 -0.38 -13.03 -7.50
CA ALA A 219 0.23 -14.01 -8.42
C ALA A 219 1.66 -14.43 -8.03
N ARG A 220 2.19 -13.92 -6.90
CA ARG A 220 3.55 -14.17 -6.38
C ARG A 220 4.66 -13.64 -7.29
N VAL A 221 4.34 -12.65 -8.13
CA VAL A 221 5.30 -11.98 -9.00
C VAL A 221 5.93 -10.82 -8.25
N GLY A 222 7.27 -10.76 -8.24
CA GLY A 222 8.04 -9.70 -7.62
C GLY A 222 8.26 -8.51 -8.56
N HIS A 223 8.12 -7.30 -8.02
CA HIS A 223 8.30 -6.03 -8.71
C HIS A 223 9.24 -5.15 -7.90
N THR A 224 10.45 -4.94 -8.38
CA THR A 224 11.46 -4.16 -7.65
C THR A 224 11.32 -2.70 -8.00
N LEU A 225 11.31 -1.83 -6.99
CA LEU A 225 11.33 -0.40 -7.21
C LEU A 225 12.59 0.00 -7.98
N ARG A 226 12.47 1.05 -8.78
CA ARG A 226 13.59 1.66 -9.47
C ARG A 226 13.36 3.15 -9.54
N ASN A 227 14.44 3.89 -9.79
CA ASN A 227 14.28 5.25 -10.24
C ASN A 227 13.52 5.27 -11.56
N ALA A 228 12.69 6.30 -11.74
CA ALA A 228 12.11 6.57 -13.04
C ALA A 228 13.25 6.65 -14.07
N THR A 229 13.08 5.91 -15.16
CA THR A 229 14.06 5.88 -16.25
C THR A 229 13.55 6.78 -17.35
N CYS A 230 14.38 7.71 -17.81
CA CYS A 230 14.12 8.41 -19.05
C CYS A 230 14.74 7.64 -20.22
N GLY A 231 13.96 7.42 -21.29
CA GLY A 231 14.48 6.85 -22.53
C GLY A 231 15.32 7.85 -23.32
N CYS A 232 15.01 9.14 -23.20
CA CYS A 232 15.65 10.23 -23.92
C CYS A 232 15.70 11.49 -23.05
N ALA A 233 16.86 11.79 -22.46
CA ALA A 233 17.02 12.96 -21.63
C ALA A 233 16.62 14.22 -22.43
N GLY A 234 15.77 15.06 -21.83
CA GLY A 234 15.23 16.26 -22.47
C GLY A 234 13.85 16.13 -23.08
N ASP A 235 13.42 14.93 -23.46
CA ASP A 235 12.07 14.68 -23.95
C ASP A 235 11.13 14.49 -22.75
N VAL A 236 10.78 15.61 -22.13
CA VAL A 236 9.98 15.66 -20.90
C VAL A 236 8.49 15.52 -21.23
N ASN A 237 8.08 15.91 -22.43
CA ASN A 237 6.70 15.76 -22.89
C ASN A 237 6.40 14.36 -23.49
N ARG A 238 7.45 13.56 -23.79
CA ARG A 238 7.43 12.21 -24.36
C ARG A 238 6.88 12.11 -25.77
N ASP A 239 7.13 13.11 -26.61
CA ASP A 239 6.77 13.07 -28.03
C ASP A 239 7.87 12.49 -28.92
N GLY A 240 9.02 12.13 -28.34
CA GLY A 240 10.17 11.56 -29.02
C GLY A 240 11.16 12.60 -29.53
N PHE A 241 10.99 13.87 -29.17
CA PHE A 241 11.91 14.96 -29.54
C PHE A 241 12.32 15.77 -28.31
N VAL A 242 13.52 16.35 -28.35
CA VAL A 242 14.00 17.35 -27.40
C VAL A 242 13.87 18.72 -28.05
N ASP A 243 12.75 19.40 -27.83
CA ASP A 243 12.43 20.64 -28.53
C ASP A 243 11.77 21.72 -27.65
N GLY A 244 11.24 22.77 -28.30
CA GLY A 244 10.61 23.88 -27.59
C GLY A 244 9.36 23.47 -26.79
N GLY A 245 8.74 22.34 -27.12
CA GLY A 245 7.63 21.73 -26.40
C GLY A 245 8.02 21.24 -25.00
N ASP A 246 9.26 20.81 -24.81
CA ASP A 246 9.76 20.34 -23.51
C ASP A 246 10.03 21.44 -22.51
N VAL A 247 10.27 22.68 -22.97
CA VAL A 247 10.56 23.83 -22.11
C VAL A 247 9.47 24.03 -21.05
N ALA A 248 8.22 23.92 -21.46
CA ALA A 248 7.08 24.12 -20.55
C ALA A 248 7.00 23.02 -19.49
N GLU A 249 7.25 21.77 -19.88
CA GLU A 249 7.22 20.63 -18.95
C GLU A 249 8.47 20.60 -18.05
N MET A 250 9.65 20.98 -18.54
CA MET A 250 10.82 21.22 -17.69
C MET A 250 10.56 22.28 -16.63
N LEU A 251 9.95 23.41 -17.00
CA LEU A 251 9.58 24.44 -16.01
C LEU A 251 8.55 23.93 -15.01
N ARG A 252 7.63 23.06 -15.45
CA ARG A 252 6.68 22.40 -14.56
C ARG A 252 7.38 21.46 -13.59
N CYS A 253 8.38 20.72 -14.04
CA CYS A 253 9.25 19.88 -13.21
C CYS A 253 10.08 20.70 -12.22
N ARG A 254 10.60 21.86 -12.64
CA ARG A 254 11.27 22.82 -11.75
C ARG A 254 10.33 23.28 -10.64
N ALA A 255 9.12 23.69 -11.03
CA ALA A 255 8.15 24.30 -10.14
C ALA A 255 7.53 23.28 -9.18
N SER A 256 7.39 22.02 -9.61
CA SER A 256 6.92 20.94 -8.76
C SER A 256 7.98 20.53 -7.73
N GLY A 257 9.26 20.73 -8.02
CA GLY A 257 10.37 20.43 -7.11
C GLY A 257 10.76 18.95 -7.05
N HIS A 258 10.31 18.13 -8.00
CA HIS A 258 10.48 16.67 -7.95
C HIS A 258 11.10 16.13 -9.25
N ALA A 259 12.39 16.35 -9.44
CA ALA A 259 13.16 15.78 -10.56
C ALA A 259 13.01 14.25 -10.68
N GLY A 260 12.91 13.56 -9.54
CA GLY A 260 12.73 12.11 -9.49
C GLY A 260 11.31 11.63 -9.78
N ALA A 261 10.36 12.54 -10.02
CA ALA A 261 9.02 12.18 -10.48
C ALA A 261 9.08 11.59 -11.89
N PHE A 262 8.16 10.68 -12.25
CA PHE A 262 8.27 9.90 -13.49
C PHE A 262 8.23 10.81 -14.72
N ASP A 263 7.41 11.84 -14.65
CA ASP A 263 7.28 12.85 -15.71
C ASP A 263 8.42 13.88 -15.70
N CYS A 264 9.30 13.85 -14.69
CA CYS A 264 10.44 14.75 -14.57
C CYS A 264 11.80 14.05 -14.63
N ALA A 265 11.83 12.72 -14.68
CA ALA A 265 13.07 11.98 -14.80
C ALA A 265 13.84 12.33 -16.08
N CYS A 266 13.13 12.73 -17.14
CA CYS A 266 13.73 13.23 -18.37
C CYS A 266 14.30 14.64 -18.25
N ALA A 267 13.91 15.40 -17.22
CA ALA A 267 14.49 16.72 -16.95
C ALA A 267 15.84 16.63 -16.23
N ASP A 268 16.22 15.48 -15.66
CA ASP A 268 17.53 15.21 -15.06
C ASP A 268 18.50 14.68 -16.13
N PHE A 269 19.11 15.61 -16.88
CA PHE A 269 19.95 15.32 -18.04
C PHE A 269 21.24 14.58 -17.69
N ASN A 270 21.82 14.87 -16.53
CA ASN A 270 23.05 14.23 -16.09
C ASN A 270 22.81 12.98 -15.20
N ALA A 271 21.55 12.63 -14.98
CA ALA A 271 21.10 11.47 -14.20
C ALA A 271 21.66 11.45 -12.76
N ASN A 272 21.85 12.61 -12.14
CA ASN A 272 22.37 12.72 -10.77
C ASN A 272 21.27 12.55 -9.70
N GLY A 273 20.01 12.40 -10.11
CA GLY A 273 18.84 12.25 -9.25
C GLY A 273 18.21 13.58 -8.83
N SER A 274 18.65 14.70 -9.39
CA SER A 274 18.15 16.05 -9.10
C SER A 274 18.03 16.88 -10.36
N PHE A 275 17.15 17.88 -10.34
CA PHE A 275 16.96 18.81 -11.44
C PHE A 275 17.47 20.18 -11.02
N ASP A 276 18.64 20.54 -11.51
CA ASP A 276 19.39 21.72 -11.12
C ASP A 276 19.80 22.59 -12.33
N ALA A 277 20.73 23.53 -12.12
CA ALA A 277 21.15 24.45 -13.17
C ALA A 277 21.98 23.74 -14.28
N THR A 278 22.65 22.64 -13.92
CA THR A 278 23.42 21.80 -14.84
C THR A 278 22.51 21.17 -15.88
N ASP A 279 21.38 20.61 -15.45
CA ASP A 279 20.41 20.00 -16.36
C ASP A 279 19.80 21.02 -17.32
N VAL A 280 19.49 22.22 -16.80
CA VAL A 280 18.97 23.30 -17.64
C VAL A 280 20.01 23.74 -18.67
N SER A 281 21.29 23.83 -18.29
CA SER A 281 22.34 24.18 -19.27
C SER A 281 22.47 23.11 -20.37
N GLN A 282 22.42 21.83 -20.01
CA GLN A 282 22.51 20.73 -20.96
C GLN A 282 21.30 20.69 -21.89
N PHE A 283 20.08 20.90 -21.37
CA PHE A 283 18.89 21.02 -22.18
C PHE A 283 18.97 22.19 -23.17
N VAL A 284 19.46 23.36 -22.74
CA VAL A 284 19.61 24.52 -23.63
C VAL A 284 20.67 24.26 -24.70
N ASP A 285 21.77 23.60 -24.37
CA ASP A 285 22.79 23.21 -25.34
C ASP A 285 22.18 22.28 -26.40
N GLU A 286 21.43 21.25 -26.00
CA GLU A 286 20.74 20.32 -26.90
C GLU A 286 19.70 21.04 -27.78
N LEU A 287 18.85 21.88 -27.18
CA LEU A 287 17.81 22.65 -27.88
C LEU A 287 18.41 23.60 -28.94
N LEU A 288 19.65 24.06 -28.73
CA LEU A 288 20.38 24.91 -29.66
C LEU A 288 21.25 24.12 -30.66
N GLY A 289 21.22 22.79 -30.61
CA GLY A 289 22.02 21.90 -31.46
C GLY A 289 23.52 21.95 -31.17
N VAL A 290 23.90 22.29 -29.94
CA VAL A 290 25.29 22.36 -29.50
C VAL A 290 25.76 20.97 -29.09
N GLY A 291 26.28 20.20 -30.05
CA GLY A 291 26.88 18.88 -29.82
C GLY A 291 26.26 17.80 -30.68
N ASP A 292 24.93 17.71 -30.67
CA ASP A 292 24.11 16.89 -31.58
C ASP A 292 22.98 17.74 -32.17
N PRO A 293 22.90 17.91 -33.50
CA PRO A 293 21.80 18.66 -34.11
C PRO A 293 20.52 17.81 -34.27
N ASP A 294 20.56 16.50 -33.99
CA ASP A 294 19.38 15.66 -34.08
C ASP A 294 18.60 15.68 -32.76
N THR A 295 17.54 16.47 -32.73
CA THR A 295 16.64 16.55 -31.57
C THR A 295 15.76 15.31 -31.44
N ALA A 296 15.82 14.36 -32.38
CA ALA A 296 15.06 13.12 -32.30
C ALA A 296 15.72 12.14 -31.33
N CYS A 297 14.90 11.60 -30.43
CA CYS A 297 15.32 10.55 -29.54
C CYS A 297 15.62 9.24 -30.31
N PRO A 298 16.72 8.54 -30.00
CA PRO A 298 17.12 7.30 -30.69
C PRO A 298 16.17 6.11 -30.46
#